data_AF-I0YNG0-F1
#
_entry.id   AF-I0YNG0-F1
#
_cell.length_a   1.000
_cell.length_b   1.000
_cell.length_c   1.000
_cell.angle_alpha   90.00
_cell.angle_beta   90.00
_cell.angle_gamma   90.00
#
_symmetry.space_group_name_H-M   'P 1'
#
loop_
_entity.id
_entity.type
_entity.pdbx_description
1 polymer ?
#
loop_
_entity_poly.entity_id
_entity_poly.type
_entity_poly.pdbx_seq_one_letter_code
_entity_poly.pdbx_strand_id
1 'polypeptide(L)'
;MEALLGRHVDLAAVTKIGEGTFGEAFRASDGVVLKIVPMEGDALVNGEPQKRAAEILAEAAVSLTLSQLHPDPGVTAQNSTAAFVRTFGVGVCRGRYAKPLVREWRAWDAKHGSENDPVAKFGADQMYVVFVVANGGADLEHFEVHGFEEARSILLQAVLALAVGEEAVEFEHRDLHWGNLLIRRVPVGQRTSARLRGVDVEASTAGVEVTLIDFTLSRLRTADGAGAFCDLAADPELFQGPRGDCQADTYRRMKKATKGEWAAFHPATNCLWVHYLADTLLQLKTFPSSPDQKKALRSFRKRALTCGSCADLLLDEFLQSHWLAGKS
;
A
#
# COMPACT_ATOMS: atom_id res chain seq x y z
N MET A 1 20.37 -6.83 14.51
CA MET A 1 19.93 -6.65 13.10
C MET A 1 20.69 -7.55 12.12
N GLU A 2 22.01 -7.40 11.98
CA GLU A 2 22.83 -8.14 10.99
C GLU A 2 22.66 -9.67 11.04
N ALA A 3 22.69 -10.28 12.24
CA ALA A 3 22.50 -11.73 12.40
C ALA A 3 21.08 -12.22 12.07
N LEU A 4 20.06 -11.36 12.17
CA LEU A 4 18.68 -11.72 11.80
C LEU A 4 18.53 -11.61 10.28
N LEU A 5 18.86 -10.45 9.72
CA LEU A 5 18.65 -10.18 8.29
C LEU A 5 19.58 -11.00 7.41
N GLY A 6 20.83 -11.23 7.83
CA GLY A 6 21.80 -12.06 7.11
C GLY A 6 21.41 -13.53 6.96
N ARG A 7 20.37 -14.01 7.67
CA ARG A 7 19.80 -15.35 7.45
C ARG A 7 18.82 -15.41 6.28
N HIS A 8 18.27 -14.27 5.90
CA HIS A 8 17.20 -14.17 4.89
C HIS A 8 17.67 -13.47 3.62
N VAL A 9 18.66 -12.58 3.73
CA VAL A 9 19.16 -11.78 2.61
C VAL A 9 20.67 -11.60 2.67
N ASP A 10 21.31 -11.42 1.51
CA ASP A 10 22.68 -10.94 1.44
C ASP A 10 22.73 -9.43 1.67
N LEU A 11 23.13 -9.02 2.87
CA LEU A 11 23.27 -7.61 3.24
C LEU A 11 24.41 -6.90 2.49
N ALA A 12 25.34 -7.61 1.83
CA ALA A 12 26.37 -6.99 1.01
C ALA A 12 25.77 -6.39 -0.28
N ALA A 13 24.70 -7.00 -0.80
CA ALA A 13 24.00 -6.64 -2.03
C ALA A 13 22.66 -5.93 -1.78
N VAL A 14 22.61 -5.09 -0.73
CA VAL A 14 21.43 -4.29 -0.40
C VAL A 14 21.54 -2.89 -0.99
N THR A 15 20.41 -2.25 -1.31
CA THR A 15 20.34 -0.87 -1.79
C THR A 15 19.13 -0.17 -1.15
N LYS A 16 19.29 1.05 -0.63
CA LYS A 16 18.15 1.86 -0.19
C LYS A 16 17.31 2.26 -1.41
N ILE A 17 15.99 2.07 -1.33
CA ILE A 17 15.07 2.33 -2.44
C ILE A 17 13.98 3.35 -2.11
N GLY A 18 13.82 3.69 -0.83
CA GLY A 18 12.83 4.68 -0.41
C GLY A 18 12.91 4.90 1.10
N GLU A 19 12.19 5.92 1.52
CA GLU A 19 12.01 6.30 2.91
C GLU A 19 10.57 6.76 3.11
N GLY A 20 10.09 6.65 4.34
CA GLY A 20 8.85 7.25 4.78
C GLY A 20 8.98 7.70 6.22
N THR A 21 7.97 8.40 6.72
CA THR A 21 7.97 8.97 8.07
C THR A 21 8.36 7.96 9.14
N PHE A 22 7.85 6.73 9.05
CA PHE A 22 8.06 5.71 10.07
C PHE A 22 9.29 4.83 9.84
N GLY A 23 10.03 4.96 8.74
CA GLY A 23 11.17 4.07 8.53
C GLY A 23 11.79 4.08 7.14
N GLU A 24 12.54 3.03 6.88
CA GLU A 24 13.45 2.94 5.75
C GLU A 24 13.15 1.70 4.92
N ALA A 25 13.21 1.83 3.59
CA ALA A 25 13.01 0.72 2.67
C ALA A 25 14.30 0.36 1.93
N PHE A 26 14.72 -0.90 2.06
CA PHE A 26 15.92 -1.43 1.42
C PHE A 26 15.58 -2.62 0.53
N ARG A 27 16.01 -2.59 -0.72
CA ARG A 27 15.95 -3.74 -1.62
C ARG A 27 17.16 -4.63 -1.39
N ALA A 28 16.93 -5.90 -1.12
CA ALA A 28 17.95 -6.93 -1.07
C ALA A 28 18.06 -7.65 -2.43
N SER A 29 18.63 -8.86 -2.45
CA SER A 29 18.65 -9.77 -3.62
C SER A 29 17.31 -9.80 -4.39
N ASP A 30 17.37 -10.18 -5.66
CA ASP A 30 16.26 -10.09 -6.61
C ASP A 30 14.92 -10.57 -6.04
N GLY A 31 14.02 -9.61 -5.78
CA GLY A 31 12.64 -9.84 -5.38
C GLY A 31 12.27 -9.51 -3.93
N VAL A 32 13.23 -9.14 -3.07
CA VAL A 32 12.96 -8.88 -1.63
C VAL A 32 13.21 -7.42 -1.24
N VAL A 33 12.28 -6.86 -0.47
CA VAL A 33 12.36 -5.54 0.17
C VAL A 33 12.26 -5.71 1.69
N LEU A 34 13.07 -4.93 2.41
CA LEU A 34 13.08 -4.81 3.86
C LEU A 34 12.52 -3.43 4.23
N LYS A 35 11.35 -3.38 4.86
CA LYS A 35 10.85 -2.19 5.54
C LYS A 35 11.28 -2.26 7.00
N ILE A 36 12.13 -1.34 7.43
CA ILE A 36 12.71 -1.32 8.78
C ILE A 36 12.17 -0.11 9.54
N VAL A 37 11.45 -0.36 10.63
CA VAL A 37 10.76 0.66 11.43
C VAL A 37 11.30 0.62 12.87
N PRO A 38 11.88 1.71 13.39
CA PRO A 38 12.24 1.80 14.81
C PRO A 38 10.97 1.80 15.66
N MET A 39 11.02 1.07 16.77
CA MET A 39 9.89 0.91 17.70
C MET A 39 10.37 0.93 19.14
N GLU A 40 9.45 1.21 20.06
CA GLU A 40 9.66 1.16 21.52
C GLU A 40 10.71 2.12 22.10
N GLY A 41 11.29 3.01 21.29
CA GLY A 41 12.15 4.08 21.78
C GLY A 41 11.37 5.34 22.15
N ASP A 42 11.88 6.10 23.11
CA ASP A 42 11.25 7.35 23.56
C ASP A 42 11.74 8.59 22.81
N ALA A 43 12.82 8.45 22.02
CA ALA A 43 13.32 9.52 21.18
C ALA A 43 12.50 9.61 19.89
N LEU A 44 12.21 10.85 19.47
CA LEU A 44 11.60 11.11 18.17
C LEU A 44 12.51 10.63 17.03
N VAL A 45 11.88 10.08 16.01
CA VAL A 45 12.51 9.65 14.77
C VAL A 45 11.75 10.29 13.62
N ASN A 46 12.45 11.05 12.79
CA ASN A 46 11.87 11.77 11.66
C ASN A 46 10.77 12.75 12.10
N GLY A 47 10.90 13.31 13.30
CA GLY A 47 9.90 14.18 13.92
C GLY A 47 8.81 13.46 14.70
N GLU A 48 8.65 12.14 14.54
CA GLU A 48 7.53 11.38 15.11
C GLU A 48 7.91 10.50 16.31
N PRO A 49 6.99 10.24 17.25
CA PRO A 49 7.14 9.19 18.24
C PRO A 49 7.31 7.82 17.58
N GLN A 50 8.14 6.95 18.17
CA GLN A 50 8.25 5.59 17.68
C GLN A 50 7.00 4.79 18.05
N LYS A 51 6.53 3.96 17.12
CA LYS A 51 5.39 3.07 17.35
C LYS A 51 5.67 2.11 18.50
N ARG A 52 4.63 1.82 19.28
CA ARG A 52 4.64 0.81 20.34
C ARG A 52 4.29 -0.57 19.79
N ALA A 53 4.59 -1.62 20.55
CA ALA A 53 4.45 -3.01 20.13
C ALA A 53 3.01 -3.37 19.74
N ALA A 54 2.01 -2.77 20.39
CA ALA A 54 0.60 -2.98 20.05
C ALA A 54 0.26 -2.45 18.65
N GLU A 55 0.79 -1.27 18.28
CA GLU A 55 0.59 -0.67 16.95
C GLU A 55 1.33 -1.47 15.87
N ILE A 56 2.55 -1.91 16.16
CA ILE A 56 3.32 -2.81 15.28
C ILE A 56 2.62 -4.15 15.10
N LEU A 57 2.02 -4.71 16.16
CA LEU A 57 1.27 -5.96 16.09
C LEU A 57 0.08 -5.83 15.17
N ALA A 58 -0.64 -4.71 15.20
CA ALA A 58 -1.75 -4.45 14.28
C ALA A 58 -1.27 -4.42 12.81
N GLU A 59 -0.23 -3.65 12.49
CA GLU A 59 0.34 -3.60 11.13
C GLU A 59 0.86 -4.97 10.66
N ALA A 60 1.49 -5.73 11.55
CA ALA A 60 1.95 -7.09 11.26
C ALA A 60 0.79 -8.05 10.98
N ALA A 61 -0.26 -8.00 11.80
CA ALA A 61 -1.46 -8.81 11.60
C ALA A 61 -2.15 -8.47 10.28
N VAL A 62 -2.25 -7.18 9.92
CA VAL A 62 -2.82 -6.73 8.65
C VAL A 62 -1.98 -7.28 7.48
N SER A 63 -0.66 -7.06 7.51
CA SER A 63 0.27 -7.46 6.45
C SER A 63 0.26 -8.96 6.19
N LEU A 64 0.29 -9.76 7.26
CA LEU A 64 0.25 -11.22 7.16
C LEU A 64 -1.11 -11.73 6.66
N THR A 65 -2.21 -11.12 7.11
CA THR A 65 -3.57 -11.49 6.67
C THR A 65 -3.78 -11.20 5.20
N LEU A 66 -3.38 -10.02 4.70
CA LEU A 66 -3.49 -9.69 3.28
C LEU A 66 -2.58 -10.55 2.40
N SER A 67 -1.41 -10.94 2.90
CA SER A 67 -0.51 -11.88 2.21
C SER A 67 -1.17 -13.25 1.99
N GLN A 68 -2.06 -13.68 2.89
CA GLN A 68 -2.83 -14.93 2.75
C GLN A 68 -3.94 -14.87 1.69
N LEU A 69 -4.28 -13.67 1.17
CA LEU A 69 -5.22 -13.54 0.06
C LEU A 69 -4.58 -13.87 -1.30
N HIS A 70 -3.25 -14.07 -1.35
CA HIS A 70 -2.59 -14.53 -2.57
C HIS A 70 -3.15 -15.89 -3.01
N PRO A 71 -3.40 -16.10 -4.31
CA PRO A 71 -3.82 -17.40 -4.81
C PRO A 71 -2.81 -18.51 -4.46
N ASP A 72 -3.29 -19.60 -3.87
CA ASP A 72 -2.50 -20.79 -3.54
C ASP A 72 -2.88 -21.97 -4.45
N PRO A 73 -1.92 -22.55 -5.20
CA PRO A 73 -2.17 -23.74 -6.00
C PRO A 73 -2.74 -24.90 -5.15
N GLY A 74 -4.03 -25.17 -5.28
CA GLY A 74 -4.72 -26.26 -4.59
C GLY A 74 -5.78 -25.82 -3.57
N VAL A 75 -5.92 -24.51 -3.32
CA VAL A 75 -6.98 -23.96 -2.48
C VAL A 75 -7.89 -23.07 -3.32
N THR A 76 -9.19 -23.37 -3.32
CA THR A 76 -10.20 -22.51 -3.96
C THR A 76 -10.86 -21.63 -2.91
N ALA A 77 -10.23 -20.50 -2.58
CA ALA A 77 -10.79 -19.50 -1.68
C ALA A 77 -12.02 -18.82 -2.29
N GLN A 78 -12.90 -18.25 -1.47
CA GLN A 78 -13.99 -17.40 -1.97
C GLN A 78 -13.47 -16.06 -2.50
N ASN A 79 -12.41 -15.55 -1.89
CA ASN A 79 -11.81 -14.26 -2.21
C ASN A 79 -10.28 -14.43 -2.28
N SER A 80 -9.65 -14.03 -3.38
CA SER A 80 -8.19 -14.07 -3.54
C SER A 80 -7.69 -13.07 -4.57
N THR A 81 -6.53 -12.46 -4.31
CA THR A 81 -5.84 -11.53 -5.22
C THR A 81 -4.35 -11.51 -4.91
N ALA A 82 -3.51 -11.36 -5.94
CA ALA A 82 -2.07 -11.17 -5.79
C ALA A 82 -1.66 -9.70 -5.62
N ALA A 83 -2.62 -8.78 -5.65
CA ALA A 83 -2.37 -7.33 -5.73
C ALA A 83 -2.04 -6.66 -4.38
N PHE A 84 -2.08 -7.38 -3.25
CA PHE A 84 -1.46 -6.91 -2.01
C PHE A 84 0.00 -7.36 -1.98
N VAL A 85 0.91 -6.57 -1.40
CA VAL A 85 2.31 -7.01 -1.31
C VAL A 85 2.44 -8.30 -0.51
N ARG A 86 3.15 -9.28 -1.09
CA ARG A 86 3.41 -10.54 -0.40
C ARG A 86 4.37 -10.30 0.77
N THR A 87 3.93 -10.63 1.97
CA THR A 87 4.78 -10.62 3.17
C THR A 87 5.40 -12.00 3.36
N PHE A 88 6.72 -12.08 3.25
CA PHE A 88 7.48 -13.31 3.49
C PHE A 88 7.74 -13.56 4.98
N GLY A 89 7.82 -12.48 5.77
CA GLY A 89 7.96 -12.58 7.21
C GLY A 89 8.02 -11.23 7.90
N VAL A 90 7.78 -11.24 9.20
CA VAL A 90 7.92 -10.08 10.10
C VAL A 90 8.78 -10.51 11.27
N GLY A 91 9.78 -9.70 11.63
CA GLY A 91 10.69 -10.02 12.73
C GLY A 91 11.05 -8.79 13.53
N VAL A 92 11.26 -8.97 14.84
CA VAL A 92 11.75 -7.92 15.73
C VAL A 92 13.23 -8.16 16.01
N CYS A 93 14.03 -7.09 15.97
CA CYS A 93 15.43 -7.16 16.37
C CYS A 93 15.83 -5.96 17.23
N ARG A 94 16.91 -6.13 17.97
CA ARG A 94 17.54 -5.10 18.79
C ARG A 94 18.99 -4.90 18.35
N GLY A 95 19.51 -3.69 18.47
CA GLY A 95 20.91 -3.38 18.16
C GLY A 95 21.08 -2.06 17.42
N ARG A 96 22.30 -1.83 16.93
CA ARG A 96 22.56 -0.77 15.95
C ARG A 96 22.11 -1.22 14.55
N TYR A 97 21.88 -0.26 13.66
CA TYR A 97 21.74 -0.53 12.24
C TYR A 97 22.95 -1.28 11.69
N ALA A 98 22.72 -2.25 10.81
CA ALA A 98 23.80 -3.00 10.18
C ALA A 98 24.66 -2.07 9.30
N LYS A 99 25.99 -2.24 9.32
CA LYS A 99 26.92 -1.36 8.59
C LYS A 99 26.61 -1.22 7.09
N PRO A 100 26.21 -2.28 6.35
CA PRO A 100 25.83 -2.13 4.95
C PRO A 100 24.61 -1.21 4.76
N LEU A 101 23.59 -1.32 5.62
CA LEU A 101 22.39 -0.46 5.55
C LEU A 101 22.72 1.00 5.82
N VAL A 102 23.62 1.28 6.78
CA VAL A 102 24.10 2.65 7.04
C VAL A 102 24.83 3.23 5.82
N ARG A 103 25.63 2.41 5.14
CA ARG A 103 26.32 2.83 3.91
C ARG A 103 25.32 3.18 2.81
N GLU A 104 24.33 2.33 2.57
CA GLU A 104 23.30 2.60 1.57
C GLU A 104 22.43 3.81 1.90
N TRP A 105 22.12 4.01 3.19
CA TRP A 105 21.40 5.21 3.64
C TRP A 105 22.19 6.49 3.31
N ARG A 106 23.51 6.51 3.60
CA ARG A 106 24.38 7.66 3.26
C ARG A 106 24.52 7.87 1.75
N ALA A 107 24.59 6.79 0.98
CA ALA A 107 24.67 6.88 -0.48
C ALA A 107 23.38 7.46 -1.08
N TRP A 108 22.23 7.07 -0.53
CA TRP A 108 20.94 7.64 -0.89
C TRP A 108 20.84 9.12 -0.52
N ASP A 109 21.18 9.47 0.72
CA ASP A 109 21.17 10.86 1.21
C ASP A 109 22.06 11.77 0.36
N ALA A 110 23.28 11.33 0.05
CA ALA A 110 24.19 12.09 -0.82
C ALA A 110 23.65 12.31 -2.25
N LYS A 111 22.76 11.44 -2.73
CA LYS A 111 22.21 11.49 -4.09
C LYS A 111 20.86 12.22 -4.17
N HIS A 112 19.99 12.02 -3.19
CA HIS A 112 18.60 12.51 -3.23
C HIS A 112 18.30 13.56 -2.16
N GLY A 113 19.10 13.65 -1.10
CA GLY A 113 18.79 14.39 0.13
C GLY A 113 17.72 13.66 0.93
N SER A 114 18.09 13.06 2.06
CA SER A 114 17.11 12.38 2.92
C SER A 114 16.36 13.41 3.77
N GLU A 115 15.05 13.21 3.88
CA GLU A 115 14.18 13.94 4.82
C GLU A 115 14.23 13.29 6.21
N ASN A 116 14.66 12.03 6.28
CA ASN A 116 14.78 11.26 7.50
C ASN A 116 16.07 11.55 8.29
N ASP A 117 16.03 11.25 9.58
CA ASP A 117 17.19 11.28 10.45
C ASP A 117 18.23 10.20 10.06
N PRO A 118 19.54 10.47 10.21
CA PRO A 118 20.57 9.47 9.94
C PRO A 118 20.41 8.20 10.78
N VAL A 119 20.23 7.05 10.12
CA VAL A 119 20.09 5.73 10.79
C VAL A 119 21.30 5.32 11.62
N ALA A 120 22.45 5.97 11.43
CA ALA A 120 23.65 5.76 12.24
C ALA A 120 23.49 6.26 13.69
N LYS A 121 22.50 7.12 13.97
CA LYS A 121 22.28 7.70 15.32
C LYS A 121 21.84 6.67 16.35
N PHE A 122 21.25 5.56 15.93
CA PHE A 122 20.64 4.59 16.83
C PHE A 122 21.68 3.79 17.66
N GLY A 123 21.36 3.61 18.94
CA GLY A 123 22.19 2.90 19.92
C GLY A 123 22.05 1.38 19.86
N ALA A 124 22.78 0.68 20.74
CA ALA A 124 22.73 -0.79 20.81
C ALA A 124 21.41 -1.33 21.39
N ASP A 125 20.62 -0.48 22.04
CA ASP A 125 19.37 -0.87 22.70
C ASP A 125 18.12 -0.58 21.88
N GLN A 126 18.26 0.09 20.73
CA GLN A 126 17.14 0.39 19.85
C GLN A 126 16.51 -0.91 19.33
N MET A 127 15.17 -0.97 19.40
CA MET A 127 14.39 -2.04 18.81
C MET A 127 13.84 -1.63 17.44
N TYR A 128 13.69 -2.61 16.56
CA TYR A 128 13.10 -2.43 15.23
C TYR A 128 12.19 -3.60 14.93
N VAL A 129 11.10 -3.33 14.23
CA VAL A 129 10.44 -4.33 13.43
C VAL A 129 10.99 -4.28 12.00
N VAL A 130 11.11 -5.45 11.39
CA VAL A 130 11.48 -5.61 9.99
C VAL A 130 10.42 -6.42 9.28
N PHE A 131 9.81 -5.84 8.27
CA PHE A 131 8.96 -6.53 7.33
C PHE A 131 9.79 -6.96 6.13
N VAL A 132 9.74 -8.25 5.80
CA VAL A 132 10.39 -8.84 4.63
C VAL A 132 9.28 -9.10 3.61
N VAL A 133 9.26 -8.29 2.55
CA VAL A 133 8.16 -8.25 1.58
C VAL A 133 8.66 -8.39 0.16
N ALA A 134 7.76 -8.75 -0.77
CA ALA A 134 8.06 -8.80 -2.18
C ALA A 134 8.31 -7.40 -2.76
N ASN A 135 9.18 -7.31 -3.76
CA ASN A 135 9.35 -6.10 -4.55
C ASN A 135 8.17 -5.91 -5.51
N GLY A 136 7.36 -4.87 -5.28
CA GLY A 136 6.20 -4.53 -6.11
C GLY A 136 6.48 -3.60 -7.31
N GLY A 137 7.72 -3.12 -7.48
CA GLY A 137 8.08 -2.18 -8.54
C GLY A 137 8.32 -0.75 -8.05
N ALA A 138 7.95 0.23 -8.88
CA ALA A 138 8.06 1.65 -8.55
C ALA A 138 6.70 2.18 -8.11
N ASP A 139 6.66 3.07 -7.13
CA ASP A 139 5.42 3.72 -6.72
C ASP A 139 4.80 4.57 -7.84
N LEU A 140 3.49 4.82 -7.76
CA LEU A 140 2.78 5.61 -8.76
C LEU A 140 3.33 7.03 -8.84
N GLU A 141 3.87 7.62 -7.79
CA GLU A 141 4.49 8.96 -7.83
C GLU A 141 5.66 9.01 -8.83
N HIS A 142 6.55 8.03 -8.80
CA HIS A 142 7.71 7.96 -9.70
C HIS A 142 7.44 7.20 -11.01
N PHE A 143 6.37 6.42 -11.10
CA PHE A 143 6.05 5.65 -12.29
C PHE A 143 5.54 6.53 -13.44
N GLU A 144 6.09 6.31 -14.65
CA GLU A 144 5.64 6.97 -15.88
C GLU A 144 4.44 6.24 -16.49
N VAL A 145 3.26 6.86 -16.48
CA VAL A 145 2.09 6.29 -17.16
C VAL A 145 2.17 6.63 -18.64
N HIS A 146 2.12 5.64 -19.53
CA HIS A 146 2.33 5.86 -20.98
C HIS A 146 1.03 6.11 -21.75
N GLY A 147 -0.12 5.85 -21.16
CA GLY A 147 -1.41 6.02 -21.86
C GLY A 147 -2.61 5.82 -20.96
N PHE A 148 -3.77 6.21 -21.50
CA PHE A 148 -5.04 6.14 -20.78
C PHE A 148 -5.42 4.72 -20.34
N GLU A 149 -5.12 3.70 -21.14
CA GLU A 149 -5.45 2.32 -20.81
C GLU A 149 -4.62 1.79 -19.64
N GLU A 150 -3.37 2.25 -19.48
CA GLU A 150 -2.56 1.97 -18.29
C GLU A 150 -3.18 2.64 -17.07
N ALA A 151 -3.53 3.93 -17.15
CA ALA A 151 -4.17 4.67 -16.07
C ALA A 151 -5.48 3.99 -15.59
N ARG A 152 -6.29 3.53 -16.54
CA ARG A 152 -7.52 2.80 -16.25
C ARG A 152 -7.23 1.43 -15.64
N SER A 153 -6.28 0.67 -16.17
CA SER A 153 -5.91 -0.64 -15.62
C SER A 153 -5.37 -0.52 -14.20
N ILE A 154 -4.57 0.51 -13.90
CA ILE A 154 -4.07 0.81 -12.55
C ILE A 154 -5.24 0.98 -11.57
N LEU A 155 -6.23 1.81 -11.92
CA LEU A 155 -7.43 2.01 -11.10
C LEU A 155 -8.25 0.72 -10.96
N LEU A 156 -8.46 -0.03 -12.05
CA LEU A 156 -9.19 -1.29 -12.02
C LEU A 156 -8.55 -2.31 -11.08
N GLN A 157 -7.22 -2.50 -11.18
CA GLN A 157 -6.50 -3.45 -10.33
C GLN A 157 -6.53 -3.03 -8.87
N ALA A 158 -6.38 -1.73 -8.57
CA ALA A 158 -6.50 -1.21 -7.21
C ALA A 158 -7.90 -1.44 -6.63
N VAL A 159 -8.95 -1.09 -7.37
CA VAL A 159 -10.35 -1.28 -6.94
C VAL A 159 -10.67 -2.77 -6.76
N LEU A 160 -10.16 -3.64 -7.64
CA LEU A 160 -10.36 -5.09 -7.53
C LEU A 160 -9.67 -5.67 -6.29
N ALA A 161 -8.43 -5.24 -6.00
CA ALA A 161 -7.72 -5.65 -4.79
C ALA A 161 -8.47 -5.23 -3.52
N LEU A 162 -8.91 -3.96 -3.47
CA LEU A 162 -9.68 -3.42 -2.35
C LEU A 162 -11.00 -4.15 -2.15
N ALA A 163 -11.75 -4.43 -3.23
CA ALA A 163 -12.99 -5.21 -3.16
C ALA A 163 -12.76 -6.62 -2.62
N VAL A 164 -11.69 -7.30 -3.04
CA VAL A 164 -11.32 -8.62 -2.50
C VAL A 164 -10.99 -8.52 -1.01
N GLY A 165 -10.25 -7.50 -0.58
CA GLY A 165 -9.96 -7.27 0.84
C GLY A 165 -11.21 -6.94 1.67
N GLU A 166 -12.11 -6.11 1.14
CA GLU A 166 -13.40 -5.77 1.76
C GLU A 166 -14.21 -7.04 2.04
N GLU A 167 -14.34 -7.91 1.04
CA GLU A 167 -15.15 -9.15 1.14
C GLU A 167 -14.48 -10.25 1.94
N ALA A 168 -13.15 -10.35 1.90
CA ALA A 168 -12.44 -11.42 2.59
C ALA A 168 -12.31 -11.15 4.10
N VAL A 169 -11.96 -9.90 4.45
CA VAL A 169 -11.46 -9.57 5.78
C VAL A 169 -11.91 -8.18 6.25
N GLU A 170 -12.94 -7.61 5.63
CA GLU A 170 -13.43 -6.25 5.95
C GLU A 170 -12.30 -5.19 5.89
N PHE A 171 -11.44 -5.30 4.88
CA PHE A 171 -10.25 -4.45 4.76
C PHE A 171 -10.60 -2.99 4.42
N GLU A 172 -9.89 -2.07 5.08
CA GLU A 172 -9.76 -0.68 4.69
C GLU A 172 -8.27 -0.32 4.66
N HIS A 173 -7.78 0.22 3.54
CA HIS A 173 -6.37 0.61 3.45
C HIS A 173 -6.05 1.85 4.28
N ARG A 174 -6.94 2.85 4.22
CA ARG A 174 -6.88 4.13 4.95
C ARG A 174 -5.67 5.03 4.69
N ASP A 175 -4.75 4.62 3.80
CA ASP A 175 -3.60 5.42 3.42
C ASP A 175 -3.08 5.15 2.01
N LEU A 176 -3.98 4.88 1.06
CA LEU A 176 -3.58 4.51 -0.30
C LEU A 176 -3.26 5.76 -1.15
N HIS A 177 -2.29 6.54 -0.70
CA HIS A 177 -1.70 7.60 -1.51
C HIS A 177 -0.84 7.01 -2.63
N TRP A 178 -0.43 7.81 -3.62
CA TRP A 178 0.30 7.34 -4.80
C TRP A 178 1.67 6.71 -4.50
N GLY A 179 2.24 6.96 -3.32
CA GLY A 179 3.44 6.29 -2.83
C GLY A 179 3.19 4.84 -2.41
N ASN A 180 1.96 4.52 -2.02
CA ASN A 180 1.55 3.20 -1.53
C ASN A 180 0.93 2.31 -2.62
N LEU A 181 1.01 2.75 -3.88
CA LEU A 181 0.56 2.01 -5.05
C LEU A 181 1.76 1.71 -5.96
N LEU A 182 2.37 0.54 -5.80
CA LEU A 182 3.49 0.12 -6.64
C LEU A 182 2.99 -0.41 -7.98
N ILE A 183 3.80 -0.18 -9.01
CA ILE A 183 3.54 -0.54 -10.39
C ILE A 183 4.80 -1.13 -10.99
N ARG A 184 4.64 -2.25 -11.69
CA ARG A 184 5.70 -2.86 -12.52
C ARG A 184 5.22 -3.10 -13.94
N ARG A 185 6.15 -3.02 -14.89
CA ARG A 185 5.90 -3.38 -16.29
C ARG A 185 5.76 -4.90 -16.41
N VAL A 186 4.78 -5.34 -17.18
CA VAL A 186 4.56 -6.73 -17.52
C VAL A 186 4.39 -6.89 -19.03
N PRO A 187 4.65 -8.08 -19.61
CA PRO A 187 4.41 -8.35 -21.02
C PRO A 187 3.02 -7.86 -21.50
N VAL A 188 3.00 -7.25 -22.68
CA VAL A 188 1.75 -6.83 -23.32
C VAL A 188 0.85 -8.04 -23.55
N GLY A 189 -0.42 -7.92 -23.19
CA GLY A 189 -1.40 -9.00 -23.28
C GLY A 189 -1.43 -9.93 -22.06
N GLN A 190 -0.52 -9.77 -21.09
CA GLN A 190 -0.67 -10.40 -19.78
C GLN A 190 -1.99 -9.96 -19.14
N ARG A 191 -2.60 -10.87 -18.39
CA ARG A 191 -3.81 -10.61 -17.61
C ARG A 191 -3.48 -10.76 -16.13
N THR A 192 -4.28 -10.10 -15.32
CA THR A 192 -4.33 -10.39 -13.89
C THR A 192 -5.66 -11.06 -13.57
N SER A 193 -5.65 -11.88 -12.53
CA SER A 193 -6.79 -12.67 -12.10
C SER A 193 -7.00 -12.51 -10.61
N ALA A 194 -8.25 -12.38 -10.20
CA ALA A 194 -8.67 -12.41 -8.81
C ALA A 194 -9.92 -13.28 -8.69
N ARG A 195 -10.27 -13.64 -7.46
CA ARG A 195 -11.54 -14.30 -7.16
C ARG A 195 -12.27 -13.43 -6.17
N LEU A 196 -13.53 -13.13 -6.45
CA LEU A 196 -14.38 -12.26 -5.63
C LEU A 196 -15.72 -12.94 -5.44
N ARG A 197 -16.09 -13.23 -4.19
CA ARG A 197 -17.32 -13.96 -3.83
C ARG A 197 -17.51 -15.26 -4.63
N GLY A 198 -16.41 -15.98 -4.85
CA GLY A 198 -16.37 -17.24 -5.57
C GLY A 198 -16.35 -17.12 -7.09
N VAL A 199 -16.44 -15.90 -7.65
CA VAL A 199 -16.39 -15.64 -9.09
C VAL A 199 -14.96 -15.29 -9.49
N ASP A 200 -14.43 -16.00 -10.49
CA ASP A 200 -13.13 -15.68 -11.07
C ASP A 200 -13.28 -14.44 -11.98
N VAL A 201 -12.46 -13.42 -11.72
CA VAL A 201 -12.42 -12.15 -12.44
C VAL A 201 -11.08 -12.04 -13.17
N GLU A 202 -11.12 -11.91 -14.49
CA GLU A 202 -9.95 -11.61 -15.30
C GLU A 202 -9.98 -10.16 -15.80
N ALA A 203 -8.86 -9.46 -15.66
CA ALA A 203 -8.67 -8.09 -16.13
C ALA A 203 -7.41 -7.95 -16.99
N SER A 204 -7.49 -7.09 -18.02
CA SER A 204 -6.32 -6.69 -18.80
C SER A 204 -5.37 -5.86 -17.94
N THR A 205 -4.08 -6.19 -17.94
CA THR A 205 -3.04 -5.41 -17.25
C THR A 205 -2.66 -4.14 -18.02
N ALA A 206 -3.01 -4.04 -19.31
CA ALA A 206 -2.50 -2.99 -20.20
C ALA A 206 -0.96 -2.84 -20.14
N GLY A 207 -0.22 -3.92 -19.82
CA GLY A 207 1.24 -3.88 -19.69
C GLY A 207 1.76 -3.42 -18.32
N VAL A 208 0.88 -3.24 -17.32
CA VAL A 208 1.24 -2.84 -15.95
C VAL A 208 0.54 -3.70 -14.89
N GLU A 209 1.26 -4.06 -13.83
CA GLU A 209 0.70 -4.78 -12.69
C GLU A 209 0.83 -3.93 -11.42
N VAL A 210 -0.25 -3.89 -10.64
CA VAL A 210 -0.35 -3.09 -9.42
C VAL A 210 -0.08 -3.93 -8.17
N THR A 211 0.58 -3.33 -7.18
CA THR A 211 0.75 -3.89 -5.84
C THR A 211 0.50 -2.82 -4.77
N LEU A 212 -0.45 -3.06 -3.87
CA LEU A 212 -0.75 -2.20 -2.72
C LEU A 212 0.22 -2.53 -1.59
N ILE A 213 0.81 -1.49 -1.00
CA ILE A 213 1.78 -1.58 0.10
C ILE A 213 1.39 -0.66 1.26
N ASP A 214 2.16 -0.77 2.34
CA ASP A 214 2.07 0.06 3.54
C ASP A 214 0.69 0.06 4.21
N PHE A 215 0.56 -0.86 5.16
CA PHE A 215 -0.68 -1.05 5.91
C PHE A 215 -0.66 -0.39 7.28
N THR A 216 0.20 0.62 7.46
CA THR A 216 0.40 1.35 8.72
C THR A 216 -0.91 1.84 9.33
N LEU A 217 -1.77 2.48 8.53
CA LEU A 217 -3.04 3.07 9.00
C LEU A 217 -4.25 2.15 8.77
N SER A 218 -4.02 0.97 8.22
CA SER A 218 -5.07 0.09 7.74
C SER A 218 -5.89 -0.54 8.86
N ARG A 219 -7.01 -1.15 8.46
CA ARG A 219 -7.91 -1.90 9.33
C ARG A 219 -8.40 -3.16 8.63
N LEU A 220 -8.46 -4.27 9.34
CA LEU A 220 -9.19 -5.47 8.92
C LEU A 220 -9.66 -6.30 10.11
N ARG A 221 -10.44 -7.34 9.82
CA ARG A 221 -10.80 -8.40 10.75
C ARG A 221 -9.96 -9.64 10.44
N THR A 222 -9.19 -10.11 11.43
CA THR A 222 -8.35 -11.31 11.30
C THR A 222 -9.20 -12.59 11.33
N ALA A 223 -8.60 -13.72 10.96
CA ALA A 223 -9.29 -15.01 10.86
C ALA A 223 -9.91 -15.51 12.19
N ASP A 224 -9.36 -15.09 13.32
CA ASP A 224 -9.90 -15.36 14.67
C ASP A 224 -11.03 -14.38 15.09
N GLY A 225 -11.41 -13.46 14.19
CA GLY A 225 -12.47 -12.47 14.41
C GLY A 225 -12.01 -11.21 15.15
N ALA A 226 -10.74 -11.09 15.53
CA ALA A 226 -10.22 -9.88 16.16
C ALA A 226 -10.08 -8.72 15.15
N GLY A 227 -10.23 -7.49 15.62
CA GLY A 227 -9.97 -6.30 14.82
C GLY A 227 -8.49 -5.93 14.89
N ALA A 228 -7.80 -5.90 13.75
CA ALA A 228 -6.46 -5.33 13.63
C ALA A 228 -6.57 -3.97 12.95
N PHE A 229 -6.26 -2.89 13.67
CA PHE A 229 -6.39 -1.53 13.14
C PHE A 229 -5.43 -0.56 13.82
N CYS A 230 -5.09 0.52 13.12
CA CYS A 230 -4.48 1.70 13.70
C CYS A 230 -5.57 2.67 14.19
N ASP A 231 -5.50 3.09 15.47
CA ASP A 231 -6.41 4.11 15.99
C ASP A 231 -5.95 5.51 15.59
N LEU A 232 -6.50 6.01 14.49
CA LEU A 232 -6.18 7.33 13.96
C LEU A 232 -6.68 8.47 14.86
N ALA A 233 -7.50 8.20 15.87
CA ALA A 233 -7.86 9.24 16.85
C ALA A 233 -6.67 9.64 17.74
N ALA A 234 -5.66 8.77 17.85
CA ALA A 234 -4.42 9.03 18.59
C ALA A 234 -3.49 10.01 17.87
N ASP A 235 -3.70 10.27 16.58
CA ASP A 235 -2.95 11.23 15.78
C ASP A 235 -3.87 12.33 15.20
N PRO A 236 -4.12 13.41 15.95
CA PRO A 236 -4.91 14.54 15.46
C PRO A 236 -4.23 15.32 14.32
N GLU A 237 -2.91 15.24 14.17
CA GLU A 237 -2.14 16.05 13.21
C GLU A 237 -2.37 15.56 11.77
N LEU A 238 -2.60 14.26 11.59
CA LEU A 238 -3.02 13.65 10.32
C LEU A 238 -4.20 14.38 9.64
N PHE A 239 -5.09 15.00 10.42
CA PHE A 239 -6.29 15.69 9.91
C PHE A 239 -6.10 17.21 9.73
N GLN A 240 -4.94 17.74 10.11
CA GLN A 240 -4.62 19.18 10.12
C GLN A 240 -3.84 19.65 8.90
N GLY A 241 -3.54 18.74 7.96
CA GLY A 241 -2.86 19.09 6.70
C GLY A 241 -3.57 20.21 5.91
N PRO A 242 -2.88 20.85 4.95
CA PRO A 242 -3.37 22.03 4.26
C PRO A 242 -4.73 21.81 3.58
N ARG A 243 -5.59 22.85 3.58
CA ARG A 243 -6.89 22.79 2.88
C ARG A 243 -6.67 22.82 1.37
N GLY A 244 -7.40 21.97 0.64
CA GLY A 244 -7.26 21.85 -0.81
C GLY A 244 -6.13 20.92 -1.27
N ASP A 245 -5.31 20.42 -0.33
CA ASP A 245 -4.46 19.27 -0.60
C ASP A 245 -5.30 17.99 -0.63
N CYS A 246 -5.15 17.21 -1.70
CA CYS A 246 -6.01 16.07 -1.99
C CYS A 246 -5.85 14.93 -0.96
N GLN A 247 -4.63 14.72 -0.46
CA GLN A 247 -4.33 13.70 0.54
C GLN A 247 -4.91 14.12 1.90
N ALA A 248 -4.62 15.34 2.35
CA ALA A 248 -5.15 15.91 3.59
C ALA A 248 -6.70 15.97 3.61
N ASP A 249 -7.32 16.32 2.47
CA ASP A 249 -8.77 16.29 2.33
C ASP A 249 -9.33 14.86 2.40
N THR A 250 -8.58 13.85 1.94
CA THR A 250 -8.97 12.45 2.02
C THR A 250 -9.01 11.96 3.47
N TYR A 251 -7.99 12.27 4.30
CA TYR A 251 -8.04 11.97 5.73
C TYR A 251 -9.24 12.65 6.42
N ARG A 252 -9.54 13.91 6.12
CA ARG A 252 -10.71 14.62 6.67
C ARG A 252 -12.04 13.95 6.26
N ARG A 253 -12.16 13.51 5.01
CA ARG A 253 -13.34 12.80 4.52
C ARG A 253 -13.51 11.45 5.21
N MET A 254 -12.42 10.70 5.43
CA MET A 254 -12.46 9.46 6.21
C MET A 254 -12.94 9.72 7.63
N LYS A 255 -12.37 10.71 8.34
CA LYS A 255 -12.80 11.06 9.70
C LYS A 255 -14.29 11.40 9.78
N LYS A 256 -14.83 12.07 8.75
CA LYS A 256 -16.27 12.35 8.64
C LYS A 256 -17.09 11.08 8.39
N ALA A 257 -16.61 10.18 7.52
CA ALA A 257 -17.30 8.95 7.17
C ALA A 257 -17.34 7.94 8.34
N THR A 258 -16.24 7.82 9.08
CA THR A 258 -16.12 6.93 10.26
C THR A 258 -16.69 7.55 11.52
N LYS A 259 -16.93 8.87 11.54
CA LYS A 259 -17.28 9.64 12.76
C LYS A 259 -16.27 9.44 13.91
N GLY A 260 -15.04 9.08 13.58
CA GLY A 260 -13.98 8.74 14.55
C GLY A 260 -14.02 7.30 15.06
N GLU A 261 -14.92 6.44 14.58
CA GLU A 261 -14.99 5.02 14.94
C GLU A 261 -14.01 4.19 14.11
N TRP A 262 -12.71 4.31 14.37
CA TRP A 262 -11.67 3.68 13.55
C TRP A 262 -11.61 2.14 13.66
N ALA A 263 -12.20 1.53 14.69
CA ALA A 263 -12.32 0.08 14.77
C ALA A 263 -13.41 -0.49 13.84
N ALA A 264 -14.45 0.31 13.56
CA ALA A 264 -15.59 -0.12 12.77
C ALA A 264 -15.23 -0.26 11.28
N PHE A 265 -16.01 -1.07 10.56
CA PHE A 265 -15.82 -1.28 9.13
C PHE A 265 -16.59 -0.23 8.32
N HIS A 266 -15.85 0.60 7.60
CA HIS A 266 -16.37 1.67 6.74
C HIS A 266 -15.76 1.57 5.34
N PRO A 267 -16.19 0.62 4.47
CA PRO A 267 -15.56 0.38 3.16
C PRO A 267 -15.57 1.61 2.24
N ALA A 268 -16.44 2.59 2.48
CA ALA A 268 -16.42 3.87 1.80
C ALA A 268 -15.06 4.59 1.90
N THR A 269 -14.24 4.33 2.93
CA THR A 269 -12.88 4.90 3.04
C THR A 269 -11.97 4.46 1.89
N ASN A 270 -12.09 3.22 1.41
CA ASN A 270 -11.37 2.75 0.23
C ASN A 270 -11.79 3.53 -1.02
N CYS A 271 -13.08 3.80 -1.18
CA CYS A 271 -13.60 4.59 -2.29
C CYS A 271 -13.07 6.04 -2.29
N LEU A 272 -12.86 6.62 -1.10
CA LEU A 272 -12.23 7.94 -0.95
C LEU A 272 -10.78 7.92 -1.46
N TRP A 273 -10.04 6.84 -1.21
CA TRP A 273 -8.69 6.69 -1.74
C TRP A 273 -8.65 6.39 -3.25
N VAL A 274 -9.62 5.65 -3.78
CA VAL A 274 -9.78 5.50 -5.24
C VAL A 274 -10.09 6.84 -5.91
N HIS A 275 -10.91 7.67 -5.25
CA HIS A 275 -11.12 9.05 -5.69
C HIS A 275 -9.80 9.85 -5.70
N TYR A 276 -8.99 9.75 -4.64
CA TYR A 276 -7.67 10.37 -4.59
C TYR A 276 -6.78 9.89 -5.75
N LEU A 277 -6.66 8.58 -5.99
CA LEU A 277 -5.83 8.03 -7.07
C LEU A 277 -6.30 8.52 -8.46
N ALA A 278 -7.62 8.57 -8.69
CA ALA A 278 -8.18 9.10 -9.94
C ALA A 278 -7.91 10.60 -10.10
N ASP A 279 -7.92 11.37 -9.00
CA ASP A 279 -7.54 12.79 -9.01
C ASP A 279 -6.05 12.98 -9.31
N THR A 280 -5.19 12.18 -8.67
CA THR A 280 -3.75 12.16 -8.91
C THR A 280 -3.41 11.84 -10.36
N LEU A 281 -4.07 10.85 -10.97
CA LEU A 281 -3.92 10.55 -12.40
C LEU A 281 -4.37 11.72 -13.31
N LEU A 282 -5.35 12.51 -12.89
CA LEU A 282 -5.86 13.65 -13.66
C LEU A 282 -5.02 14.92 -13.51
N GLN A 283 -4.46 15.16 -12.32
CA GLN A 283 -3.82 16.43 -11.97
C GLN A 283 -2.29 16.35 -11.99
N LEU A 284 -1.71 15.21 -11.58
CA LEU A 284 -0.27 15.08 -11.34
C LEU A 284 0.43 14.19 -12.37
N LYS A 285 -0.32 13.41 -13.16
CA LYS A 285 0.22 12.56 -14.22
C LYS A 285 -0.09 13.10 -15.61
N THR A 286 0.89 12.96 -16.50
CA THR A 286 0.79 13.37 -17.91
C THR A 286 0.90 12.15 -18.80
N PHE A 287 -0.14 11.87 -19.58
CA PHE A 287 -0.15 10.78 -20.56
C PHE A 287 -1.14 11.08 -21.70
N PRO A 288 -0.92 10.52 -22.91
CA PRO A 288 -1.84 10.62 -24.02
C PRO A 288 -3.25 10.15 -23.65
N SER A 289 -4.23 11.03 -23.85
CA SER A 289 -5.65 10.76 -23.61
C SER A 289 -6.53 11.71 -24.41
N SER A 290 -7.63 11.20 -24.97
CA SER A 290 -8.61 11.98 -25.70
C SER A 290 -9.46 12.85 -24.75
N PRO A 291 -10.14 13.90 -25.25
CA PRO A 291 -11.07 14.70 -24.43
C PRO A 291 -12.16 13.85 -23.76
N ASP A 292 -12.69 12.85 -24.46
CA ASP A 292 -13.72 11.95 -23.95
C ASP A 292 -13.18 11.01 -22.88
N GLN A 293 -11.97 10.48 -23.06
CA GLN A 293 -11.27 9.68 -22.06
C GLN A 293 -11.04 10.48 -20.76
N LYS A 294 -10.54 11.72 -20.88
CA LYS A 294 -10.38 12.63 -19.72
C LYS A 294 -11.72 12.94 -19.05
N LYS A 295 -12.80 13.10 -19.84
CA LYS A 295 -14.16 13.30 -19.32
C LYS A 295 -14.64 12.08 -18.55
N ALA A 296 -14.43 10.87 -19.08
CA ALA A 296 -14.79 9.63 -18.42
C ALA A 296 -14.07 9.46 -17.07
N LEU A 297 -12.76 9.70 -17.02
CA LEU A 297 -11.99 9.63 -15.77
C LEU A 297 -12.44 10.69 -14.74
N ARG A 298 -12.78 11.92 -15.18
CA ARG A 298 -13.38 12.93 -14.30
C ARG A 298 -14.73 12.52 -13.73
N SER A 299 -15.57 11.85 -14.53
CA SER A 299 -16.85 11.31 -14.08
C SER A 299 -16.66 10.18 -13.07
N PHE A 300 -15.76 9.22 -13.37
CA PHE A 300 -15.39 8.15 -12.46
C PHE A 300 -14.88 8.69 -11.11
N ARG A 301 -13.94 9.64 -11.12
CA ARG A 301 -13.44 10.31 -9.91
C ARG A 301 -14.58 10.85 -9.04
N LYS A 302 -15.60 11.47 -9.64
CA LYS A 302 -16.75 12.00 -8.90
C LYS A 302 -17.62 10.90 -8.30
N ARG A 303 -17.84 9.81 -9.03
CA ARG A 303 -18.66 8.67 -8.57
C ARG A 303 -17.97 7.87 -7.46
N ALA A 304 -16.65 7.67 -7.56
CA ALA A 304 -15.85 7.04 -6.51
C ALA A 304 -16.02 7.75 -5.15
N LEU A 305 -16.11 9.09 -5.14
CA LEU A 305 -16.29 9.87 -3.90
C LEU A 305 -17.60 9.56 -3.15
N THR A 306 -18.63 9.10 -3.85
CA THR A 306 -19.96 8.84 -3.28
C THR A 306 -20.29 7.36 -3.17
N CYS A 307 -19.38 6.46 -3.58
CA CYS A 307 -19.61 5.04 -3.56
C CYS A 307 -19.47 4.46 -2.13
N GLY A 308 -20.22 3.39 -1.84
CA GLY A 308 -20.25 2.76 -0.52
C GLY A 308 -19.12 1.75 -0.28
N SER A 309 -18.61 1.12 -1.34
CA SER A 309 -17.58 0.08 -1.28
C SER A 309 -16.85 -0.06 -2.62
N CYS A 310 -15.63 -0.58 -2.63
CA CYS A 310 -14.95 -0.91 -3.88
C CYS A 310 -15.62 -2.07 -4.61
N ALA A 311 -16.26 -3.00 -3.87
CA ALA A 311 -17.09 -4.05 -4.47
C ALA A 311 -18.24 -3.49 -5.33
N ASP A 312 -18.88 -2.39 -4.91
CA ASP A 312 -19.89 -1.69 -5.72
C ASP A 312 -19.24 -0.86 -6.83
N LEU A 313 -18.12 -0.18 -6.54
CA LEU A 313 -17.41 0.67 -7.49
C LEU A 313 -16.85 -0.12 -8.68
N LEU A 314 -16.52 -1.39 -8.47
CA LEU A 314 -16.14 -2.33 -9.52
C LEU A 314 -17.18 -2.43 -10.66
N LEU A 315 -18.46 -2.17 -10.36
CA LEU A 315 -19.54 -2.21 -11.34
C LEU A 315 -19.67 -0.92 -12.16
N ASP A 316 -18.82 0.08 -11.92
CA ASP A 316 -18.82 1.33 -12.69
C ASP A 316 -18.44 1.07 -14.16
N GLU A 317 -19.19 1.68 -15.08
CA GLU A 317 -18.98 1.61 -16.54
C GLU A 317 -17.53 1.90 -16.96
N PHE A 318 -16.84 2.77 -16.21
CA PHE A 318 -15.46 3.15 -16.48
C PHE A 318 -14.51 1.96 -16.35
N LEU A 319 -14.77 1.06 -15.38
CA LEU A 319 -13.95 -0.10 -15.07
C LEU A 319 -14.40 -1.36 -15.83
N GLN A 320 -15.72 -1.56 -15.96
CA GLN A 320 -16.30 -2.76 -16.58
C GLN A 320 -15.85 -2.98 -18.03
N SER A 321 -15.56 -1.91 -18.78
CA SER A 321 -15.07 -2.01 -20.16
C SER A 321 -13.77 -2.82 -20.33
N HIS A 322 -13.07 -3.17 -19.23
CA HIS A 322 -11.84 -3.98 -19.22
C HIS A 322 -11.97 -5.33 -18.54
N TRP A 323 -13.17 -5.71 -18.12
CA TRP A 323 -13.44 -7.05 -17.58
C TRP A 323 -13.52 -8.04 -18.74
N LEU A 324 -12.72 -9.10 -18.70
CA LEU A 324 -12.67 -10.10 -19.77
C LEU A 324 -13.50 -11.34 -19.45
N ALA A 325 -13.75 -11.62 -18.17
CA ALA A 325 -14.71 -12.63 -17.73
C ALA A 325 -15.09 -12.45 -16.25
N GLY A 326 -16.37 -12.65 -15.97
CA GLY A 326 -16.95 -12.96 -14.67
C GLY A 326 -18.21 -13.77 -14.99
N LYS A 327 -18.06 -15.07 -15.23
CA LYS A 327 -19.23 -15.93 -15.42
C LYS A 327 -19.76 -16.29 -14.05
N SER A 328 -20.93 -15.74 -13.73
CA SER A 328 -21.82 -16.22 -12.67
C SER A 328 -22.08 -17.71 -12.80
#